data_AF-A0A2I8EXG0-F1
#
_entry.id   AF-A0A2I8EXG0-F1
#
_cell.length_a   1.000
_cell.length_b   1.000
_cell.length_c   1.000
_cell.angle_alpha   90.00
_cell.angle_beta   90.00
_cell.angle_gamma   90.00
#
_symmetry.space_group_name_H-M   'P 1'
#
loop_
_entity.id
_entity.type
_entity.pdbx_description
1 polymer ?
#
loop_
_entity_poly.entity_id
_entity_poly.type
_entity_poly.pdbx_seq_one_letter_code
_entity_poly.pdbx_strand_id
1 'polypeptide(L)'
;MRADEWVREAERESKLVDALYKARYLISIHNGLTVRCDGEEWALDFAQELNMIDATLKMAGIDTRRFEPTAGKLQRRTNANGK
;
A
#
# COMPACT_ATOMS: atom_id res chain seq x y z
N MET A 1 -0.50 -8.99 35.08
CA MET A 1 -0.15 -9.53 33.76
C MET A 1 1.29 -10.00 33.84
N ARG A 2 1.60 -11.23 33.41
CA ARG A 2 2.96 -11.80 33.55
C ARG A 2 3.86 -11.30 32.41
N ALA A 3 5.17 -11.20 32.66
CA ALA A 3 6.12 -10.59 31.72
C ALA A 3 6.17 -11.31 30.35
N ASP A 4 5.96 -12.62 30.32
CA ASP A 4 5.86 -13.44 29.11
C ASP A 4 4.64 -13.10 28.24
N GLU A 5 3.52 -12.73 28.86
CA GLU A 5 2.30 -12.33 28.14
C GLU A 5 2.51 -10.98 27.43
N TRP A 6 3.17 -10.02 28.09
CA TRP A 6 3.51 -8.72 27.48
C TRP A 6 4.43 -8.85 26.26
N VAL A 7 5.46 -9.70 26.35
CA VAL A 7 6.43 -9.89 25.25
C VAL A 7 5.74 -10.49 24.03
N ARG A 8 4.87 -11.50 24.24
CA ARG A 8 4.14 -12.14 23.13
C ARG A 8 3.16 -11.19 22.44
N GLU A 9 2.52 -10.31 23.20
CA GLU A 9 1.62 -9.31 22.63
C GLU A 9 2.40 -8.27 21.81
N ALA A 10 3.49 -7.74 22.34
CA ALA A 10 4.36 -6.82 21.61
C ALA A 10 4.93 -7.43 20.30
N GLU A 11 5.32 -8.70 20.31
CA GLU A 11 5.76 -9.40 19.10
C GLU A 11 4.63 -9.57 18.07
N ARG A 12 3.40 -9.83 18.53
CA ARG A 12 2.23 -9.94 17.67
C ARG A 12 1.91 -8.60 17.03
N GLU A 13 1.87 -7.54 17.82
CA GLU A 13 1.65 -6.16 17.34
C GLU A 13 2.71 -5.76 16.31
N SER A 14 3.99 -6.05 16.57
CA SER A 14 5.08 -5.78 15.63
C SER A 14 4.90 -6.51 14.29
N LYS A 15 4.49 -7.78 14.31
CA LYS A 15 4.26 -8.56 13.07
C LYS A 15 3.06 -8.04 12.27
N LEU A 16 2.01 -7.58 12.96
CA LEU A 16 0.84 -6.98 12.32
C LEU A 16 1.19 -5.66 11.64
N VAL A 17 1.97 -4.82 12.31
CA VAL A 17 2.51 -3.58 11.75
C VAL A 17 3.34 -3.86 10.49
N ASP A 18 4.26 -4.82 10.53
CA ASP A 18 5.10 -5.16 9.38
C ASP A 18 4.28 -5.69 8.20
N ALA A 19 3.24 -6.48 8.46
CA ALA A 19 2.34 -6.98 7.43
C ALA A 19 1.54 -5.84 6.78
N LEU A 20 0.99 -4.92 7.58
CA LEU A 20 0.28 -3.73 7.09
C LEU A 20 1.20 -2.82 6.28
N TYR A 21 2.45 -2.67 6.70
CA TYR A 21 3.45 -1.90 5.97
C TYR A 21 3.69 -2.48 4.57
N LYS A 22 3.89 -3.80 4.47
CA LYS A 22 4.08 -4.48 3.18
C LYS A 22 2.84 -4.40 2.30
N ALA A 23 1.65 -4.56 2.87
CA ALA A 23 0.39 -4.44 2.16
C ALA A 23 0.21 -3.02 1.59
N ARG A 24 0.44 -1.99 2.41
CA ARG A 24 0.35 -0.58 1.99
C ARG A 24 1.27 -0.29 0.81
N TYR A 25 2.53 -0.73 0.90
CA TYR A 25 3.51 -0.56 -0.17
C TYR A 25 3.06 -1.23 -1.47
N LEU A 26 2.67 -2.50 -1.40
CA LEU A 26 2.23 -3.24 -2.59
C LEU A 26 1.01 -2.57 -3.25
N ILE A 27 -0.01 -2.21 -2.46
CA ILE A 27 -1.21 -1.56 -2.97
C ILE A 27 -0.88 -0.21 -3.60
N SER A 28 0.03 0.57 -3.00
CA SER A 28 0.43 1.88 -3.53
C SER A 28 1.09 1.81 -4.91
N ILE A 29 1.80 0.72 -5.22
CA ILE A 29 2.41 0.50 -6.54
C ILE A 29 1.35 0.22 -7.61
N HIS A 30 0.27 -0.47 -7.23
CA HIS A 30 -0.77 -0.88 -8.16
C HIS A 30 -1.87 0.16 -8.31
N ASN A 31 -2.03 1.04 -7.32
CA ASN A 31 -2.95 2.15 -7.41
C ASN A 31 -2.59 3.09 -8.57
N GLY A 32 -3.57 3.43 -9.40
CA GLY A 32 -3.40 4.21 -10.61
C GLY A 32 -2.84 3.44 -11.80
N LEU A 33 -2.53 2.14 -11.67
CA LEU A 33 -2.20 1.31 -12.84
C LEU A 33 -3.45 1.10 -13.68
N THR A 34 -3.32 1.34 -14.98
CA THR A 34 -4.38 1.10 -15.94
C THR A 34 -4.41 -0.36 -16.36
N VAL A 35 -5.56 -1.00 -16.17
CA VAL A 35 -5.83 -2.38 -16.58
C VAL A 35 -6.67 -2.36 -17.85
N ARG A 36 -6.39 -3.29 -18.76
CA ARG A 36 -7.15 -3.48 -19.99
C ARG A 36 -7.65 -4.92 -20.08
N CYS A 37 -8.97 -5.10 -20.17
CA CYS A 37 -9.61 -6.41 -20.28
C CYS A 37 -10.84 -6.28 -21.17
N ASP A 38 -11.04 -7.23 -22.10
CA ASP A 38 -12.21 -7.30 -22.98
C ASP A 38 -12.58 -6.00 -23.72
N GLY A 39 -11.57 -5.21 -24.09
CA GLY A 39 -11.74 -3.94 -24.81
C GLY A 39 -12.05 -2.75 -23.90
N GLU A 40 -12.20 -2.96 -22.61
CA GLU A 40 -12.35 -1.93 -21.59
C GLU A 40 -10.99 -1.59 -20.96
N GLU A 41 -10.82 -0.33 -20.59
CA GLU A 41 -9.62 0.18 -19.96
C GLU A 41 -10.02 1.06 -18.76
N TRP A 42 -9.50 0.74 -17.58
CA TRP A 42 -9.78 1.49 -16.34
C TRP A 42 -8.56 1.53 -15.44
N ALA A 43 -8.42 2.60 -14.66
CA ALA A 43 -7.41 2.69 -13.62
C ALA A 43 -7.85 1.88 -12.40
N LEU A 44 -6.92 1.15 -11.79
CA LEU A 44 -7.11 0.61 -10.45
C LEU A 44 -7.14 1.76 -9.45
N ASP A 45 -8.22 1.87 -8.68
CA ASP A 45 -8.34 2.84 -7.59
C ASP A 45 -8.43 2.09 -6.27
N PHE A 46 -7.35 2.19 -5.49
CA PHE A 46 -7.23 1.65 -4.14
C PHE A 46 -7.09 2.76 -3.09
N ALA A 47 -7.53 3.99 -3.41
CA ALA A 47 -7.41 5.12 -2.48
C ALA A 47 -8.11 4.83 -1.15
N GLN A 48 -9.23 4.12 -1.16
CA GLN A 48 -9.96 3.75 0.06
C GLN A 48 -9.15 2.78 0.94
N GLU A 49 -8.58 1.73 0.36
CA GLU A 49 -7.77 0.74 1.06
C GLU A 49 -6.51 1.37 1.63
N LEU A 50 -5.84 2.24 0.85
CA LEU A 50 -4.68 2.98 1.30
C LEU A 50 -5.02 3.89 2.49
N ASN A 51 -6.14 4.62 2.43
CA ASN A 51 -6.61 5.45 3.54
C ASN A 51 -6.90 4.63 4.80
N MET A 52 -7.50 3.44 4.67
CA MET A 52 -7.80 2.57 5.79
C MET A 52 -6.52 2.04 6.45
N ILE A 53 -5.53 1.63 5.66
CA ILE A 53 -4.24 1.16 6.19
C ILE A 53 -3.48 2.32 6.86
N ASP A 54 -3.46 3.50 6.25
CA ASP A 54 -2.80 4.68 6.81
C ASP A 54 -3.45 5.11 8.14
N ALA A 55 -4.78 5.08 8.23
CA ALA A 55 -5.49 5.33 9.49
C ALA A 55 -5.14 4.29 10.57
N THR A 56 -5.03 3.01 10.20
CA THR A 56 -4.69 1.92 11.13
C THR A 56 -3.26 2.06 11.65
N LEU A 57 -2.30 2.32 10.77
CA LEU A 57 -0.90 2.55 11.15
C LEU A 57 -0.77 3.79 12.06
N LYS A 58 -1.51 4.86 11.77
CA LYS A 58 -1.55 6.06 12.62
C LYS A 58 -2.11 5.75 14.01
N MET A 59 -3.14 4.92 14.14
CA MET A 59 -3.67 4.47 15.44
C MET A 59 -2.63 3.67 16.22
N ALA A 60 -1.76 2.92 15.55
CA ALA A 60 -0.62 2.22 16.14
C ALA A 60 0.58 3.13 16.46
N GLY A 61 0.45 4.46 16.30
CA GLY A 61 1.52 5.42 16.59
C GLY A 61 2.57 5.56 15.48
N ILE A 62 2.32 5.03 14.28
CA ILE A 62 3.25 5.04 13.16
C ILE A 62 2.85 6.15 12.18
N ASP A 63 3.77 7.10 11.93
CA ASP A 63 3.52 8.19 10.99
C ASP A 63 3.70 7.72 9.54
N THR A 64 2.62 7.80 8.76
CA THR A 64 2.57 7.34 7.37
C THR A 64 3.06 8.38 6.36
N ARG A 65 3.41 9.59 6.79
CA ARG A 65 3.93 10.67 5.93
C ARG A 65 5.25 10.35 5.21
N ARG A 66 5.96 9.30 5.63
CA ARG A 66 7.16 8.81 4.92
C ARG A 66 6.85 7.97 3.68
N PHE A 67 5.59 7.67 3.41
CA PHE A 67 5.19 6.72 2.36
C PHE A 67 4.62 7.37 1.10
N GLU A 68 4.78 8.68 0.91
CA GLU A 68 4.48 9.28 -0.38
C GLU A 68 5.35 8.62 -1.45
N PRO A 69 4.75 8.01 -2.49
CA PRO A 69 5.53 7.58 -3.63
C PRO A 69 6.17 8.84 -4.18
N THR A 70 7.50 8.85 -4.32
CA THR A 70 8.17 9.93 -5.05
C THR A 70 7.57 9.91 -6.45
N ALA A 71 6.66 10.84 -6.73
CA ALA A 71 6.01 11.02 -8.01
C ALA A 71 7.08 11.45 -9.01
N GLY A 72 7.81 10.48 -9.53
CA GLY A 72 9.07 10.74 -10.21
C GLY A 72 9.61 9.46 -10.81
N LYS A 73 8.88 8.92 -11.79
CA LYS A 73 9.35 8.18 -12.99
C LYS A 73 8.23 7.33 -13.61
N LEU A 74 7.04 7.89 -13.82
CA LEU A 74 6.13 7.36 -14.84
C LEU A 74 6.45 8.05 -16.17
N GLN A 75 7.52 7.62 -16.83
CA GLN A 75 7.65 7.75 -18.28
C GLN A 75 8.30 6.47 -18.80
N ARG A 76 7.47 5.54 -19.27
CA ARG A 76 7.95 4.52 -20.21
C ARG A 76 6.86 4.12 -21.19
N ARG A 77 6.89 4.87 -22.31
CA ARG A 77 6.57 4.46 -23.68
C ARG A 77 5.20 3.82 -23.91
N THR A 78 4.24 4.67 -24.21
CA THR A 78 3.21 4.35 -25.21
C THR A 78 3.86 4.43 -26.59
N ASN A 79 4.17 3.29 -27.19
CA ASN A 79 4.26 3.19 -28.64
C ASN A 79 3.05 2.37 -29.12
N ALA A 80 2.03 3.14 -29.49
CA ALA A 80 1.16 2.77 -30.59
C ALA A 80 2.03 2.47 -31.81
N ASN A 81 1.87 1.29 -32.39
CA ASN A 81 2.05 1.15 -33.83
C ASN A 81 1.00 0.19 -34.36
N GLY A 82 -0.10 0.78 -34.81
CA GLY A 82 -0.98 0.18 -35.80
C GLY A 82 -0.49 0.58 -37.19
N LYS A 83 -0.62 -0.38 -38.12
CA LYS A 83 -0.31 -0.36 -39.56
C LYS A 83 1.14 -0.68 -39.94
#